data_AF-A0A2N8NBY7-F1
#
_entry.id   AF-A0A2N8NBY7-F1
#
_cell.length_a   1.000
_cell.length_b   1.000
_cell.length_c   1.000
_cell.angle_alpha   90.00
_cell.angle_beta   90.00
_cell.angle_gamma   90.00
#
_symmetry.space_group_name_H-M   'P 1'
#
loop_
_entity.id
_entity.type
_entity.pdbx_description
1 polymer ?
#
loop_
_entity_poly.entity_id
_entity_poly.type
_entity_poly.pdbx_seq_one_letter_code
_entity_poly.pdbx_strand_id
1 'polypeptide(L)'
;MEKHFKLTEEAIQWQGHTLHRIEATRDSRYAKAGERGGFVESERNLRGEAWVADEAKVWGSAYLLDRALARDNAQVFDKCTLMDMVRVEGNSRIHGRGTVVHGVANIYSGVIEDSNDYIVYQGFHEVGPLTAYRDTSNVPTVRLGEVWCALPEFIRWAKQRYENNPDRLEEVRLIAELISIRFDKE
;
A
#
# COMPACT_ATOMS: atom_id res chain seq x y z
N MET A 1 10.93 6.44 22.30
CA MET A 1 9.56 5.92 22.12
C MET A 1 9.57 4.46 22.50
N GLU A 2 8.61 4.04 23.31
CA GLU A 2 8.41 2.63 23.63
C GLU A 2 7.89 1.89 22.39
N LYS A 3 8.47 0.75 22.07
CA LYS A 3 8.02 -0.07 20.93
C LYS A 3 6.61 -0.60 21.23
N HIS A 4 5.73 -0.56 20.24
CA HIS A 4 4.36 -1.08 20.36
C HIS A 4 4.21 -2.53 19.88
N PHE A 5 5.33 -3.21 19.62
CA PHE A 5 5.38 -4.63 19.24
C PHE A 5 6.65 -5.31 19.76
N LYS A 6 6.62 -6.64 19.79
CA LYS A 6 7.78 -7.52 20.02
C LYS A 6 7.83 -8.62 18.97
N LEU A 7 9.01 -9.16 18.69
CA LEU A 7 9.17 -10.38 17.89
C LEU A 7 8.82 -11.60 18.76
N THR A 8 8.11 -12.56 18.19
CA THR A 8 7.80 -13.84 18.85
C THR A 8 8.78 -14.94 18.43
N GLU A 9 8.69 -16.10 19.09
CA GLU A 9 9.45 -17.29 18.72
C GLU A 9 8.93 -17.95 17.42
N GLU A 10 7.72 -17.61 16.98
CA GLU A 10 7.17 -18.09 15.72
C GLU A 10 7.91 -17.43 14.55
N ALA A 11 8.61 -18.26 13.77
CA ALA A 11 9.41 -17.79 12.64
C ALA A 11 9.23 -18.66 11.40
N ILE A 12 9.38 -18.05 10.23
CA ILE A 12 9.34 -18.70 8.92
C ILE A 12 10.62 -18.43 8.14
N GLN A 13 10.98 -19.36 7.25
CA GLN A 13 11.98 -19.11 6.21
C GLN A 13 11.28 -18.58 4.96
N TRP A 14 11.66 -17.40 4.51
CA TRP A 14 11.06 -16.76 3.34
C TRP A 14 12.14 -16.12 2.47
N GLN A 15 12.29 -16.60 1.23
CA GLN A 15 13.25 -16.07 0.24
C GLN A 15 14.68 -15.87 0.78
N GLY A 16 15.15 -16.79 1.64
CA GLY A 16 16.49 -16.73 2.22
C GLY A 16 16.61 -15.89 3.51
N HIS A 17 15.50 -15.36 4.02
CA HIS A 17 15.44 -14.61 5.28
C HIS A 17 14.65 -15.38 6.33
N THR A 18 15.00 -15.18 7.60
CA THR A 18 14.20 -15.63 8.75
C THR A 18 13.30 -14.49 9.19
N LEU A 19 11.98 -14.67 9.13
CA LEU A 19 11.01 -13.66 9.54
C LEU A 19 10.28 -14.13 10.80
N HIS A 20 10.12 -13.23 11.76
CA HIS A 20 9.45 -13.48 13.03
C HIS A 20 8.06 -12.86 13.03
N ARG A 21 7.07 -13.60 13.53
CA ARG A 21 5.73 -13.05 13.76
C ARG A 21 5.80 -11.98 14.85
N ILE A 22 5.12 -10.86 14.65
CA ILE A 22 5.04 -9.79 15.65
C ILE A 22 3.83 -9.95 16.56
N GLU A 23 3.95 -9.47 17.80
CA GLU A 23 2.84 -9.37 18.76
C GLU A 23 2.79 -7.95 19.33
N ALA A 24 1.60 -7.37 19.42
CA ALA A 24 1.40 -6.03 19.95
C ALA A 24 1.68 -5.99 21.47
N THR A 25 2.45 -5.02 21.93
CA THR A 25 2.79 -4.87 23.36
C THR A 25 1.83 -3.95 24.11
N ARG A 26 1.04 -3.17 23.38
CA ARG A 26 0.00 -2.28 23.90
C ARG A 26 -1.09 -2.07 22.86
N ASP A 27 -2.21 -1.49 23.30
CA ASP A 27 -3.23 -1.01 22.38
C ASP A 27 -2.69 0.08 21.44
N SER A 28 -3.10 -0.02 20.18
CA SER A 28 -2.79 0.93 19.12
C SER A 28 -4.00 1.09 18.20
N ARG A 29 -3.83 1.87 17.12
CA ARG A 29 -4.85 2.00 16.07
C ARG A 29 -5.05 0.73 15.24
N TYR A 30 -4.06 -0.17 15.23
CA TYR A 30 -4.02 -1.33 14.33
C TYR A 30 -4.19 -2.67 15.04
N ALA A 31 -3.83 -2.76 16.32
CA ALA A 31 -3.86 -3.99 17.09
C ALA A 31 -4.06 -3.72 18.58
N LYS A 32 -4.67 -4.67 19.27
CA LYS A 32 -4.81 -4.70 20.74
C LYS A 32 -3.63 -5.39 21.40
N ALA A 33 -3.36 -5.06 22.66
CA ALA A 33 -2.26 -5.71 23.40
C ALA A 33 -2.41 -7.25 23.38
N GLY A 34 -1.33 -7.95 23.02
CA GLY A 34 -1.30 -9.41 22.86
C GLY A 34 -1.78 -9.93 21.50
N GLU A 35 -2.32 -9.07 20.63
CA GLU A 35 -2.74 -9.46 19.28
C GLU A 35 -1.53 -9.72 18.38
N ARG A 36 -1.60 -10.80 17.60
CA ARG A 36 -0.57 -11.19 16.64
C ARG A 36 -0.74 -10.45 15.32
N GLY A 37 0.36 -9.93 14.79
CA GLY A 37 0.44 -9.35 13.45
C GLY A 37 1.07 -10.31 12.45
N GLY A 38 1.56 -9.77 11.34
CA GLY A 38 2.33 -10.51 10.33
C GLY A 38 3.80 -10.68 10.71
N PHE A 39 4.66 -10.79 9.70
CA PHE A 39 6.06 -11.19 9.86
C PHE A 39 7.05 -10.10 9.47
N VAL A 40 8.08 -9.92 10.29
CA VAL A 40 9.20 -9.03 9.98
C VAL A 40 10.54 -9.73 10.20
N GLU A 41 11.56 -9.38 9.42
CA GLU A 41 12.91 -9.94 9.62
C GLU A 41 13.52 -9.47 10.94
N SER A 42 13.26 -8.22 11.31
CA SER A 42 13.88 -7.60 12.47
C SER A 42 13.08 -6.39 12.95
N GLU A 43 13.31 -5.98 14.19
CA GLU A 43 12.61 -4.81 14.75
C GLU A 43 12.87 -3.51 13.97
N ARG A 44 13.99 -3.41 13.25
CA ARG A 44 14.30 -2.22 12.45
C ARG A 44 13.32 -2.00 11.30
N ASN A 45 12.60 -3.03 10.85
CA ASN A 45 11.68 -2.94 9.72
C ASN A 45 10.48 -2.04 10.03
N LEU A 46 10.15 -1.82 11.31
CA LEU A 46 9.02 -1.00 11.75
C LEU A 46 9.46 0.12 12.68
N ARG A 47 8.96 1.35 12.45
CA ARG A 47 9.14 2.50 13.35
C ARG A 47 7.85 3.33 13.41
N GLY A 48 7.71 4.15 14.45
CA GLY A 48 6.48 4.92 14.67
C GLY A 48 5.37 4.04 15.22
N GLU A 49 4.16 4.20 14.68
CA GLU A 49 2.98 3.34 14.87
C GLU A 49 2.75 2.40 13.66
N ALA A 50 3.78 2.14 12.85
CA ALA A 50 3.68 1.27 11.69
C ALA A 50 3.40 -0.17 12.07
N TRP A 51 2.55 -0.86 11.30
CA TRP A 51 2.09 -2.21 11.64
C TRP A 51 2.07 -3.16 10.44
N VAL A 52 2.30 -4.43 10.73
CA VAL A 52 2.17 -5.54 9.78
C VAL A 52 1.12 -6.47 10.34
N ALA A 53 0.01 -6.66 9.63
CA ALA A 53 -1.10 -7.52 10.05
C ALA A 53 -1.16 -8.81 9.21
N ASP A 54 -2.01 -9.74 9.63
CA ASP A 54 -2.34 -10.97 8.91
C ASP A 54 -1.10 -11.81 8.55
N GLU A 55 -0.90 -12.09 7.25
CA GLU A 55 0.20 -12.87 6.69
C GLU A 55 1.20 -11.99 5.91
N ALA A 56 1.10 -10.66 6.07
CA ALA A 56 2.00 -9.73 5.41
C ALA A 56 3.44 -9.89 5.91
N LYS A 57 4.39 -9.61 5.03
CA LYS A 57 5.82 -9.85 5.25
C LYS A 57 6.63 -8.59 4.93
N VAL A 58 7.49 -8.18 5.85
CA VAL A 58 8.44 -7.07 5.65
C VAL A 58 9.85 -7.52 5.95
N TRP A 59 10.74 -7.47 4.95
CA TRP A 59 12.11 -8.00 5.12
C TRP A 59 13.14 -7.24 4.27
N GLY A 60 14.39 -7.68 4.39
CA GLY A 60 15.55 -7.01 3.81
C GLY A 60 15.81 -5.66 4.49
N SER A 61 16.10 -4.66 3.66
CA SER A 61 16.27 -3.26 4.05
C SER A 61 15.00 -2.44 3.80
N ALA A 62 13.81 -3.08 3.87
CA ALA A 62 12.53 -2.39 3.81
C ALA A 62 12.13 -1.80 5.16
N TYR A 63 11.50 -0.62 5.12
CA TYR A 63 11.04 0.09 6.32
C TYR A 63 9.59 0.55 6.17
N LEU A 64 8.77 0.26 7.18
CA LEU A 64 7.48 0.94 7.37
C LEU A 64 7.63 1.92 8.54
N LEU A 65 7.25 3.16 8.29
CA LEU A 65 7.40 4.29 9.21
C LEU A 65 6.04 4.93 9.52
N ASP A 66 6.03 5.81 10.52
CA ASP A 66 4.87 6.62 10.94
C ASP A 66 3.62 5.80 11.21
N ARG A 67 2.63 5.80 10.31
CA ARG A 67 1.41 5.01 10.42
C ARG A 67 1.24 4.11 9.20
N ALA A 68 2.31 3.74 8.51
CA ALA A 68 2.22 2.79 7.40
C ALA A 68 1.67 1.44 7.87
N LEU A 69 0.85 0.81 7.03
CA LEU A 69 0.23 -0.49 7.30
C LEU A 69 0.46 -1.42 6.11
N ALA A 70 0.97 -2.62 6.38
CA ALA A 70 0.91 -3.76 5.48
C ALA A 70 -0.01 -4.84 6.07
N ARG A 71 -0.90 -5.43 5.27
CA ARG A 71 -1.84 -6.47 5.73
C ARG A 71 -2.18 -7.48 4.64
N ASP A 72 -3.05 -8.43 4.94
CA ASP A 72 -3.40 -9.57 4.10
C ASP A 72 -2.15 -10.41 3.73
N ASN A 73 -1.77 -10.47 2.45
CA ASN A 73 -0.59 -11.20 1.95
C ASN A 73 0.49 -10.26 1.40
N ALA A 74 0.43 -8.97 1.74
CA ALA A 74 1.34 -7.96 1.19
C ALA A 74 2.81 -8.27 1.51
N GLN A 75 3.68 -7.96 0.56
CA GLN A 75 5.11 -8.19 0.64
C GLN A 75 5.86 -6.88 0.40
N VAL A 76 6.65 -6.45 1.38
CA VAL A 76 7.45 -5.23 1.32
C VAL A 76 8.92 -5.56 1.57
N PHE A 77 9.78 -5.40 0.57
CA PHE A 77 11.14 -5.95 0.62
C PHE A 77 12.17 -5.12 -0.15
N ASP A 78 13.42 -5.61 -0.23
CA ASP A 78 14.59 -4.93 -0.79
C ASP A 78 15.00 -3.67 -0.03
N LYS A 79 15.05 -2.49 -0.68
CA LYS A 79 15.52 -1.21 -0.12
C LYS A 79 14.45 -0.14 -0.33
N CYS A 80 13.20 -0.48 -0.02
CA CYS A 80 12.07 0.43 -0.11
C CYS A 80 11.67 1.03 1.26
N THR A 81 10.92 2.13 1.25
CA THR A 81 10.39 2.76 2.46
C THR A 81 8.94 3.18 2.25
N LEU A 82 8.07 2.76 3.16
CA LEU A 82 6.69 3.20 3.27
C LEU A 82 6.60 4.14 4.48
N MET A 83 6.03 5.33 4.30
CA MET A 83 5.92 6.31 5.38
C MET A 83 4.55 7.01 5.38
N ASP A 84 4.31 7.90 6.34
CA ASP A 84 3.02 8.58 6.55
C ASP A 84 1.86 7.61 6.86
N MET A 85 0.81 7.60 6.04
CA MET A 85 -0.42 6.81 6.23
C MET A 85 -0.66 5.82 5.09
N VAL A 86 0.42 5.38 4.43
CA VAL A 86 0.36 4.41 3.33
C VAL A 86 -0.26 3.09 3.79
N ARG A 87 -1.17 2.53 2.99
CA ARG A 87 -1.78 1.21 3.19
C ARG A 87 -1.46 0.30 2.03
N VAL A 88 -0.92 -0.87 2.32
CA VAL A 88 -0.58 -1.90 1.35
C VAL A 88 -1.27 -3.20 1.73
N GLU A 89 -2.11 -3.70 0.83
CA GLU A 89 -3.12 -4.73 1.10
C GLU A 89 -3.17 -5.75 -0.05
N GLY A 90 -3.92 -6.84 0.14
CA GLY A 90 -4.02 -7.93 -0.83
C GLY A 90 -2.69 -8.63 -1.07
N ASN A 91 -2.40 -8.96 -2.33
CA ASN A 91 -1.14 -9.62 -2.73
C ASN A 91 -0.07 -8.63 -3.20
N SER A 92 -0.09 -7.40 -2.69
CA SER A 92 0.80 -6.33 -3.16
C SER A 92 2.27 -6.67 -2.97
N ARG A 93 3.13 -6.18 -3.88
CA ARG A 93 4.58 -6.35 -3.86
C ARG A 93 5.24 -4.99 -3.99
N ILE A 94 5.81 -4.48 -2.91
CA ILE A 94 6.50 -3.20 -2.87
C ILE A 94 7.98 -3.46 -2.67
N HIS A 95 8.80 -3.13 -3.66
CA HIS A 95 10.23 -3.40 -3.64
C HIS A 95 10.99 -2.40 -4.49
N GLY A 96 12.26 -2.70 -4.78
CA GLY A 96 13.13 -1.83 -5.54
C GLY A 96 14.07 -1.00 -4.66
N ARG A 97 15.12 -0.47 -5.31
CA ARG A 97 16.23 0.18 -4.64
C ARG A 97 15.99 1.68 -4.52
N GLY A 98 15.74 2.15 -3.31
CA GLY A 98 15.50 3.58 -3.05
C GLY A 98 14.05 4.00 -3.30
N THR A 99 13.15 3.04 -3.51
CA THR A 99 11.72 3.25 -3.72
C THR A 99 11.08 3.77 -2.45
N VAL A 100 10.43 4.93 -2.54
CA VAL A 100 9.69 5.53 -1.44
C VAL A 100 8.22 5.63 -1.84
N VAL A 101 7.35 5.08 -0.99
CA VAL A 101 5.89 5.24 -1.06
C VAL A 101 5.45 6.04 0.16
N HIS A 102 4.76 7.15 -0.04
CA HIS A 102 4.46 8.10 1.03
C HIS A 102 3.09 8.77 0.87
N GLY A 103 2.71 9.59 1.85
CA GLY A 103 1.43 10.28 1.93
C GLY A 103 0.29 9.34 2.33
N VAL A 104 -0.71 9.24 1.46
CA VAL A 104 -1.97 8.49 1.71
C VAL A 104 -2.24 7.45 0.63
N ALA A 105 -1.18 6.91 0.01
CA ALA A 105 -1.31 5.89 -1.02
C ALA A 105 -2.01 4.63 -0.46
N ASN A 106 -3.05 4.19 -1.15
CA ASN A 106 -3.78 2.95 -0.85
C ASN A 106 -3.55 1.97 -2.01
N ILE A 107 -2.83 0.89 -1.74
CA ILE A 107 -2.40 -0.07 -2.77
C ILE A 107 -2.97 -1.44 -2.40
N TYR A 108 -3.84 -1.97 -3.26
CA TYR A 108 -4.44 -3.30 -3.12
C TYR A 108 -4.02 -4.18 -4.30
N SER A 109 -3.32 -5.28 -4.01
CA SER A 109 -2.71 -6.16 -5.02
C SER A 109 -1.92 -5.41 -6.10
N GLY A 110 -1.15 -4.39 -5.70
CA GLY A 110 -0.32 -3.56 -6.58
C GLY A 110 1.15 -3.95 -6.59
N VAL A 111 1.87 -3.59 -7.66
CA VAL A 111 3.33 -3.75 -7.75
C VAL A 111 3.97 -2.37 -7.89
N ILE A 112 4.88 -2.03 -6.98
CA ILE A 112 5.63 -0.78 -6.97
C ILE A 112 7.12 -1.10 -6.85
N GLU A 113 7.88 -0.81 -7.90
CA GLU A 113 9.33 -1.05 -7.98
C GLU A 113 10.12 0.26 -7.98
N ASP A 114 9.51 1.37 -8.40
CA ASP A 114 10.04 2.72 -8.40
C ASP A 114 9.01 3.72 -7.85
N SER A 115 9.46 4.87 -7.34
CA SER A 115 8.57 5.92 -6.84
C SER A 115 7.67 6.52 -7.94
N ASN A 116 7.92 6.23 -9.22
CA ASN A 116 7.06 6.59 -10.34
C ASN A 116 5.94 5.57 -10.64
N ASP A 117 5.91 4.42 -9.96
CA ASP A 117 4.94 3.35 -10.24
C ASP A 117 3.57 3.55 -9.58
N TYR A 118 3.37 4.69 -8.91
CA TYR A 118 2.08 5.08 -8.38
C TYR A 118 1.79 6.57 -8.56
N ILE A 119 0.51 6.91 -8.56
CA ILE A 119 0.00 8.28 -8.52
C ILE A 119 -0.99 8.36 -7.36
N VAL A 120 -0.90 9.43 -6.55
CA VAL A 120 -1.92 9.76 -5.54
C VAL A 120 -2.53 11.10 -5.90
N TYR A 121 -3.85 11.14 -6.06
CA TYR A 121 -4.62 12.37 -6.19
C TYR A 121 -5.51 12.54 -4.96
N GLN A 122 -5.23 13.57 -4.15
CA GLN A 122 -6.00 13.91 -2.96
C GLN A 122 -7.11 14.92 -3.31
N GLY A 123 -8.26 14.82 -2.63
CA GLY A 123 -9.39 15.72 -2.86
C GLY A 123 -10.25 15.37 -4.09
N PHE A 124 -10.06 14.20 -4.71
CA PHE A 124 -10.91 13.76 -5.81
C PHE A 124 -12.31 13.36 -5.34
N HIS A 125 -12.42 12.52 -4.32
CA HIS A 125 -13.69 11.98 -3.84
C HIS A 125 -13.80 12.03 -2.31
N GLU A 126 -15.03 12.06 -1.79
CA GLU A 126 -15.31 12.08 -0.35
C GLU A 126 -14.84 10.83 0.41
N VAL A 127 -14.61 9.72 -0.31
CA VAL A 127 -14.17 8.45 0.29
C VAL A 127 -12.66 8.38 0.48
N GLY A 128 -11.93 9.40 0.02
CA GLY A 128 -10.49 9.51 0.18
C GLY A 128 -9.73 9.68 -1.13
N PRO A 129 -8.40 9.49 -1.09
CA PRO A 129 -7.54 9.70 -2.24
C PRO A 129 -7.79 8.66 -3.33
N LEU A 130 -7.62 9.07 -4.58
CA LEU A 130 -7.45 8.18 -5.71
C LEU A 130 -5.99 7.75 -5.75
N THR A 131 -5.72 6.44 -5.72
CA THR A 131 -4.37 5.90 -5.95
C THR A 131 -4.39 5.08 -7.23
N ALA A 132 -3.51 5.38 -8.19
CA ALA A 132 -3.37 4.61 -9.42
C ALA A 132 -1.99 3.95 -9.47
N TYR A 133 -1.94 2.71 -9.93
CA TYR A 133 -0.73 1.86 -9.99
C TYR A 133 -0.98 0.71 -10.97
N ARG A 134 0.04 -0.11 -11.24
CA ARG A 134 -0.15 -1.40 -11.93
C ARG A 134 -0.39 -2.51 -10.91
N ASP A 135 -1.41 -3.32 -11.12
CA ASP A 135 -1.70 -4.47 -10.25
C ASP A 135 -0.72 -5.64 -10.48
N THR A 136 -0.86 -6.72 -9.69
CA THR A 136 -0.05 -7.93 -9.83
C THR A 136 -0.23 -8.67 -11.16
N SER A 137 -1.24 -8.31 -11.95
CA SER A 137 -1.48 -8.80 -13.32
C SER A 137 -0.99 -7.81 -14.38
N ASN A 138 -0.22 -6.79 -13.97
CA ASN A 138 0.30 -5.72 -14.81
C ASN A 138 -0.79 -4.82 -15.43
N VAL A 139 -1.99 -4.76 -14.84
CA VAL A 139 -3.10 -3.94 -15.34
C VAL A 139 -3.11 -2.57 -14.63
N PRO A 140 -3.20 -1.44 -15.36
CA PRO A 140 -3.43 -0.13 -14.76
C PRO A 140 -4.74 -0.13 -13.96
N THR A 141 -4.60 0.05 -12.66
CA THR A 141 -5.65 -0.08 -11.66
C THR A 141 -5.77 1.20 -10.86
N VAL A 142 -7.02 1.54 -10.52
CA VAL A 142 -7.36 2.67 -9.67
C VAL A 142 -7.99 2.15 -8.39
N ARG A 143 -7.43 2.54 -7.24
CA ARG A 143 -8.01 2.38 -5.90
C ARG A 143 -8.66 3.70 -5.48
N LEU A 144 -9.94 3.64 -5.09
CA LEU A 144 -10.71 4.75 -4.56
C LEU A 144 -11.59 4.28 -3.39
N GLY A 145 -11.22 4.67 -2.18
CA GLY A 145 -11.86 4.15 -0.96
C GLY A 145 -11.68 2.64 -0.86
N GLU A 146 -12.78 1.89 -0.77
CA GLU A 146 -12.79 0.42 -0.72
C GLU A 146 -12.89 -0.26 -2.10
N VAL A 147 -13.05 0.52 -3.17
CA VAL A 147 -13.17 0.00 -4.54
C VAL A 147 -11.82 0.05 -5.23
N TRP A 148 -11.48 -1.02 -5.95
CA TRP A 148 -10.36 -1.07 -6.88
C TRP A 148 -10.85 -1.68 -8.19
N CYS A 149 -10.45 -1.11 -9.31
CA CYS A 149 -10.84 -1.59 -10.64
C CYS A 149 -9.82 -1.16 -11.70
N ALA A 150 -9.89 -1.81 -12.86
CA ALA A 150 -9.07 -1.41 -14.00
C ALA A 150 -9.43 0.01 -14.45
N LEU A 151 -8.48 0.76 -15.00
CA LEU A 151 -8.69 2.14 -15.44
C LEU A 151 -9.93 2.31 -16.36
N PRO A 152 -10.22 1.44 -17.35
CA PRO A 152 -11.43 1.57 -18.16
C PRO A 152 -12.74 1.45 -17.36
N GLU A 153 -12.74 0.65 -16.30
CA GLU A 153 -13.90 0.46 -15.42
C GLU A 153 -14.10 1.68 -14.53
N PHE A 154 -13.02 2.26 -14.00
CA PHE A 154 -13.05 3.54 -13.30
C PHE A 154 -13.63 4.65 -14.18
N ILE A 155 -13.18 4.76 -15.44
CA ILE A 155 -13.69 5.76 -16.40
C ILE A 155 -15.20 5.55 -16.64
N ARG A 156 -15.63 4.30 -16.81
CA ARG A 156 -17.05 3.98 -17.03
C ARG A 156 -17.91 4.37 -15.83
N TRP A 157 -17.47 4.00 -14.63
CA TRP A 157 -18.13 4.38 -13.38
C TRP A 157 -18.22 5.91 -13.24
N ALA A 158 -17.12 6.62 -13.46
CA ALA A 158 -17.05 8.07 -13.31
C ALA A 158 -17.96 8.79 -14.32
N LYS A 159 -18.04 8.29 -15.56
CA LYS A 159 -18.98 8.81 -16.58
C LYS A 159 -20.44 8.68 -16.14
N GLN A 160 -20.82 7.57 -15.54
CA GLN A 160 -22.17 7.37 -15.01
C GLN A 160 -22.42 8.25 -13.77
N ARG A 161 -21.45 8.30 -12.85
CA ARG A 161 -21.58 9.01 -11.56
C ARG A 161 -21.67 10.53 -11.72
N TYR A 162 -21.00 11.07 -12.72
CA TYR A 162 -20.88 12.51 -12.97
C TYR A 162 -21.54 12.94 -14.29
N GLU A 163 -22.50 12.17 -14.81
CA GLU A 163 -23.15 12.44 -16.11
C GLU A 163 -23.71 13.87 -16.24
N ASN A 164 -24.14 14.47 -15.12
CA ASN A 164 -24.70 15.82 -15.05
C ASN A 164 -23.70 16.87 -14.52
N ASN A 165 -22.40 16.57 -14.50
CA ASN A 165 -21.35 17.47 -14.00
C ASN A 165 -20.16 17.52 -14.98
N PRO A 166 -20.19 18.43 -15.98
CA PRO A 166 -19.18 18.47 -17.04
C PRO A 166 -17.77 18.78 -16.52
N ASP A 167 -17.64 19.66 -15.52
CA ASP A 167 -16.35 20.00 -14.93
C ASP A 167 -15.70 18.77 -14.27
N ARG A 168 -16.49 17.98 -13.54
CA ARG A 168 -15.99 16.71 -12.97
C ARG A 168 -15.65 15.67 -14.03
N LEU A 169 -16.40 15.61 -15.13
CA LEU A 169 -16.06 14.72 -16.24
C LEU A 169 -14.73 15.11 -16.90
N GLU A 170 -14.45 16.40 -17.02
CA GLU A 170 -13.17 16.88 -17.55
C GLU A 170 -12.00 16.59 -16.60
N GLU A 171 -12.17 16.77 -15.29
CA GLU A 171 -11.17 16.34 -14.31
C GLU A 171 -10.87 14.85 -14.40
N VAL A 172 -11.93 14.01 -14.48
CA VAL A 172 -11.79 12.56 -14.66
C VAL A 172 -11.03 12.23 -15.95
N ARG A 173 -11.34 12.94 -17.05
CA ARG A 173 -10.67 12.75 -18.34
C ARG A 173 -9.18 13.03 -18.22
N LEU A 174 -8.80 14.15 -17.60
CA LEU A 174 -7.40 14.56 -17.40
C LEU A 174 -6.64 13.60 -16.48
N ILE A 175 -7.26 13.18 -15.36
CA ILE A 175 -6.68 12.20 -14.45
C ILE A 175 -6.47 10.86 -15.17
N ALA A 176 -7.47 10.39 -15.91
CA ALA A 176 -7.38 9.13 -16.64
C ALA A 176 -6.31 9.18 -17.73
N GLU A 177 -6.21 10.29 -18.47
CA GLU A 177 -5.16 10.50 -19.47
C GLU A 177 -3.76 10.46 -18.85
N LEU A 178 -3.57 11.11 -17.69
CA LEU A 178 -2.31 11.04 -16.95
C LEU A 178 -1.97 9.61 -16.51
N ILE A 179 -2.95 8.86 -16.00
CA ILE A 179 -2.77 7.45 -15.60
C ILE A 179 -2.37 6.61 -16.81
N SER A 180 -3.07 6.74 -17.94
CA SER A 180 -2.73 6.06 -19.20
C SER A 180 -1.32 6.39 -19.67
N ILE A 181 -0.92 7.66 -19.71
CA ILE A 181 0.45 8.06 -20.11
C ILE A 181 1.51 7.42 -19.21
N ARG A 182 1.21 7.26 -17.91
CA ARG A 182 2.13 6.67 -16.93
C ARG A 182 2.21 5.16 -17.05
N PHE A 183 1.09 4.48 -17.23
CA PHE A 183 0.96 3.04 -17.08
C PHE A 183 0.52 2.28 -18.33
N ASP A 184 0.45 2.90 -19.51
CA ASP A 184 0.20 2.18 -20.78
C ASP A 184 1.49 2.01 -21.61
N LYS A 185 2.67 2.36 -21.06
CA LYS A 185 3.95 2.14 -21.76
C LYS A 185 4.41 0.69 -21.61
N GLU A 186 4.77 0.10 -22.76
CA GLU A 186 5.35 -1.24 -22.96
C GLU A 186 6.71 -1.41 -22.29
#